data_AF-A0A933QN41-F1
#
_entry.id   AF-A0A933QN41-F1
#
_cell.length_a   1.000
_cell.length_b   1.000
_cell.length_c   1.000
_cell.angle_alpha   90.00
_cell.angle_beta   90.00
_cell.angle_gamma   90.00
#
_symmetry.space_group_name_H-M   'P 1'
#
loop_
_entity.id
_entity.type
_entity.pdbx_description
1 polymer ?
#
loop_
_entity_poly.entity_id
_entity_poly.type
_entity_poly.pdbx_seq_one_letter_code
_entity_poly.pdbx_strand_id
1 'polypeptide(L)'
;METRGKLVLTLSTGTVQEFGLQKASVSLGRSTTNDIALRDSKTSRVHAKIECTATGCTLSDLASANGTRVNGQRIDQVTLEPGDVITIGDNTLRFETASQAIDESPIVAIDSNSDLEATLAHGTLSMKLNDTNLPRLAIRTTKHTWHVDFIQDALIIGRDSSNAVALDDPKASRQHARIERRGDAFVLRDLKSRNGTWVGGKRIDEYTLDDGDTIRVGDAQLVFKRGFQTQDLTIADNAATLIETPSAKRMRYPIVIVPGLMGSELWQGSECFWPNARYLFTNPEIYAYSDKNNFQVRGLVRDVVIVPNLIKLEQYGRLGDYLEEELGYERGKNLFEFAYDWRQDVRLSARQLAQAIDTWKITSPFILIAHSLGCLVSRYFVEQCGGKNHVARLLLVGGPHYGVPQTLTGLLYGKGLLPFGLMGDRIRTALVTFPSVYQILPTYPCVFDQINQPIDVLADESWVAESQRPLLRAAYDFRKELGTRTSVPTVSIFGYGLRTVTRLNVQRDSDGKWQNVTFVNAEGGDDTIPDTSTVLENSEIHPVEQHHGSLYVDSDVKMRLKLELTR
;
A
#
# COMPACT_ATOMS: atom_id res chain seq x y z
N MET A 1 -0.21 18.34 -0.66
CA MET A 1 0.73 18.97 -1.63
C MET A 1 -0.01 19.26 -2.92
N GLU A 2 0.18 20.44 -3.52
CA GLU A 2 -0.39 20.77 -4.84
C GLU A 2 0.29 19.93 -5.93
N THR A 3 -0.49 19.39 -6.86
CA THR A 3 0.00 18.56 -7.97
C THR A 3 0.90 19.40 -8.89
N ARG A 4 2.14 18.94 -9.18
CA ARG A 4 3.15 19.72 -9.94
C ARG A 4 2.98 19.63 -11.47
N GLY A 5 1.99 18.86 -11.93
CA GLY A 5 1.71 18.54 -13.33
C GLY A 5 1.16 17.11 -13.45
N LYS A 6 0.78 16.69 -14.66
CA LYS A 6 0.49 15.28 -14.95
C LYS A 6 1.09 14.87 -16.29
N LEU A 7 1.48 13.61 -16.41
CA LEU A 7 1.80 12.99 -17.70
C LEU A 7 0.62 12.18 -18.18
N VAL A 8 0.27 12.39 -19.42
CA VAL A 8 -0.83 11.76 -20.11
C VAL A 8 -0.23 10.82 -21.16
N LEU A 9 -0.04 9.55 -20.78
CA LEU A 9 0.49 8.53 -21.68
C LEU A 9 -0.63 8.08 -22.62
N THR A 10 -0.42 8.25 -23.92
CA THR A 10 -1.31 7.70 -24.95
C THR A 10 -0.71 6.42 -25.49
N LEU A 11 -1.35 5.29 -25.19
CA LEU A 11 -0.91 3.99 -25.69
C LEU A 11 -1.27 3.85 -27.18
N SER A 12 -0.56 2.97 -27.90
CA SER A 12 -0.82 2.68 -29.33
C SER A 12 -2.24 2.17 -29.61
N THR A 13 -2.96 1.78 -28.57
CA THR A 13 -4.34 1.32 -28.57
C THR A 13 -5.37 2.44 -28.39
N GLY A 14 -4.93 3.70 -28.23
CA GLY A 14 -5.79 4.87 -28.04
C GLY A 14 -6.17 5.18 -26.58
N THR A 15 -5.70 4.38 -25.62
CA THR A 15 -5.92 4.62 -24.18
C THR A 15 -5.14 5.81 -23.68
N VAL A 16 -5.71 6.50 -22.70
CA VAL A 16 -5.06 7.58 -21.97
C VAL A 16 -4.85 7.18 -20.50
N GLN A 17 -3.59 7.11 -20.05
CA GLN A 17 -3.24 6.94 -18.64
C GLN A 17 -2.71 8.26 -18.07
N GLU A 18 -3.16 8.63 -16.87
CA GLU A 18 -2.75 9.87 -16.22
C GLU A 18 -1.87 9.59 -15.00
N PHE A 19 -0.64 10.12 -15.03
CA PHE A 19 0.31 10.04 -13.92
C PHE A 19 0.44 11.43 -13.31
N GLY A 20 -0.14 11.64 -12.14
CA GLY A 20 0.07 12.87 -11.38
C GLY A 20 1.52 12.95 -10.91
N LEU A 21 2.22 14.02 -11.31
CA LEU A 21 3.60 14.27 -10.90
C LEU A 21 3.59 14.95 -9.52
N GLN A 22 3.68 14.15 -8.48
CA GLN A 22 3.80 14.64 -7.10
C GLN A 22 5.18 14.30 -6.48
N LYS A 23 6.00 13.48 -7.15
CA LYS A 23 7.43 13.21 -6.84
C LYS A 23 8.32 14.34 -7.37
N ALA A 24 9.41 14.65 -6.67
CA ALA A 24 10.48 15.50 -7.21
C ALA A 24 11.22 14.83 -8.35
N SER A 25 11.20 13.49 -8.43
CA SER A 25 11.86 12.70 -9.46
C SER A 25 10.98 11.52 -9.85
N VAL A 26 10.60 11.43 -11.13
CA VAL A 26 9.84 10.32 -11.71
C VAL A 26 10.68 9.62 -12.76
N SER A 27 10.94 8.32 -12.60
CA SER A 27 11.71 7.54 -13.58
C SER A 27 10.81 6.89 -14.65
N LEU A 28 11.30 6.85 -15.89
CA LEU A 28 10.65 6.23 -17.04
C LEU A 28 11.58 5.22 -17.68
N GLY A 29 11.07 4.04 -18.04
CA GLY A 29 11.86 3.03 -18.73
C GLY A 29 11.14 1.68 -18.86
N ARG A 30 11.74 0.72 -19.56
CA ARG A 30 11.11 -0.61 -19.76
C ARG A 30 11.12 -1.51 -18.54
N SER A 31 12.00 -1.22 -17.57
CA SER A 31 12.02 -1.96 -16.32
C SER A 31 10.72 -1.73 -15.57
N THR A 32 10.14 -2.79 -15.00
CA THR A 32 8.96 -2.73 -14.12
C THR A 32 9.27 -2.03 -12.79
N THR A 33 10.56 -1.79 -12.50
CA THR A 33 11.02 -1.06 -11.31
C THR A 33 10.90 0.46 -11.43
N ASN A 34 10.66 1.01 -12.63
CA ASN A 34 10.43 2.44 -12.83
C ASN A 34 9.06 2.91 -12.30
N ASP A 35 8.97 4.21 -11.99
CA ASP A 35 7.71 4.84 -11.63
C ASP A 35 6.68 4.75 -12.78
N ILE A 36 7.14 4.97 -14.02
CA ILE A 36 6.36 4.77 -15.25
C ILE A 36 7.07 3.71 -16.10
N ALA A 37 6.55 2.48 -16.07
CA ALA A 37 7.06 1.36 -16.84
C ALA A 37 6.53 1.39 -18.30
N LEU A 38 7.41 1.68 -19.25
CA LEU A 38 7.12 1.77 -20.68
C LEU A 38 7.53 0.46 -21.37
N ARG A 39 6.59 -0.48 -21.54
CA ARG A 39 6.83 -1.84 -22.06
C ARG A 39 7.11 -1.86 -23.57
N ASP A 40 8.28 -1.36 -23.95
CA ASP A 40 8.76 -1.38 -25.33
C ASP A 40 10.24 -1.82 -25.37
N SER A 41 10.54 -2.71 -26.31
CA SER A 41 11.90 -3.16 -26.63
C SER A 41 12.86 -2.04 -27.03
N LYS A 42 12.34 -0.93 -27.57
CA LYS A 42 13.14 0.27 -27.91
C LYS A 42 13.35 1.19 -26.71
N THR A 43 12.81 0.86 -25.54
CA THR A 43 13.00 1.63 -24.32
C THR A 43 14.11 1.00 -23.46
N SER A 44 15.07 1.80 -22.99
CA SER A 44 16.12 1.34 -22.06
C SER A 44 15.53 0.95 -20.69
N ARG A 45 16.21 0.08 -19.92
CA ARG A 45 15.71 -0.40 -18.61
C ARG A 45 15.34 0.76 -17.71
N VAL A 46 16.25 1.72 -17.56
CA VAL A 46 15.99 3.07 -17.05
C VAL A 46 16.31 3.99 -18.23
N HIS A 47 15.33 4.74 -18.74
CA HIS A 47 15.45 5.47 -20.00
C HIS A 47 15.57 6.98 -19.77
N ALA A 48 14.66 7.53 -18.98
CA ALA A 48 14.60 8.96 -18.73
C ALA A 48 14.12 9.22 -17.30
N LYS A 49 14.29 10.44 -16.85
CA LYS A 49 13.83 10.90 -15.54
C LYS A 49 13.27 12.31 -15.66
N ILE A 50 12.15 12.56 -14.98
CA ILE A 50 11.55 13.89 -14.88
C ILE A 50 11.74 14.40 -13.47
N GLU A 51 12.35 15.58 -13.34
CA GLU A 51 12.56 16.27 -12.07
C GLU A 51 11.67 17.48 -11.94
N CYS A 52 10.71 17.45 -11.02
CA CYS A 52 9.74 18.53 -10.81
C CYS A 52 10.09 19.34 -9.55
N THR A 53 10.47 20.61 -9.77
CA THR A 53 10.71 21.63 -8.74
C THR A 53 9.50 22.56 -8.62
N ALA A 54 9.53 23.49 -7.65
CA ALA A 54 8.50 24.54 -7.52
C ALA A 54 8.40 25.45 -8.76
N THR A 55 9.44 25.50 -9.59
CA THR A 55 9.54 26.39 -10.75
C THR A 55 9.29 25.68 -12.08
N GLY A 56 9.07 24.36 -12.09
CA GLY A 56 8.82 23.58 -13.31
C GLY A 56 9.40 22.17 -13.28
N CYS A 57 9.06 21.38 -14.30
CA CYS A 57 9.51 20.00 -14.47
C CYS A 57 10.56 19.90 -15.58
N THR A 58 11.66 19.19 -15.31
CA THR A 58 12.78 19.01 -16.24
C THR A 58 12.94 17.53 -16.60
N LEU A 59 12.81 17.20 -17.87
CA LEU A 59 13.05 15.85 -18.40
C LEU A 59 14.51 15.69 -18.79
N SER A 60 15.14 14.60 -18.36
CA SER A 60 16.51 14.22 -18.73
C SER A 60 16.56 12.80 -19.29
N ASP A 61 17.29 12.60 -20.38
CA ASP A 61 17.62 11.26 -20.91
C ASP A 61 18.76 10.65 -20.08
N LEU A 62 18.61 9.39 -19.65
CA LEU A 62 19.58 8.70 -18.81
C LEU A 62 20.51 7.81 -19.65
N ALA A 63 21.15 8.42 -20.66
CA ALA A 63 22.03 7.74 -21.62
C ALA A 63 21.35 6.53 -22.29
N SER A 64 20.11 6.74 -22.73
CA SER A 64 19.30 5.68 -23.29
C SER A 64 19.80 5.27 -24.69
N ALA A 65 19.57 3.99 -25.05
CA ALA A 65 20.03 3.45 -26.33
C ALA A 65 19.42 4.16 -27.56
N ASN A 66 18.15 4.59 -27.47
CA ASN A 66 17.41 5.18 -28.60
C ASN A 66 17.12 6.69 -28.43
N GLY A 67 17.49 7.28 -27.29
CA GLY A 67 17.27 8.68 -26.97
C GLY A 67 15.81 9.04 -26.65
N THR A 68 15.66 10.09 -25.85
CA THR A 68 14.38 10.72 -25.54
C THR A 68 14.12 11.89 -26.49
N ARG A 69 12.86 12.08 -26.92
CA ARG A 69 12.46 13.23 -27.76
C ARG A 69 11.36 14.04 -27.09
N VAL A 70 11.37 15.35 -27.29
CA VAL A 70 10.27 16.27 -26.94
C VAL A 70 9.90 17.07 -28.18
N ASN A 71 8.61 17.08 -28.53
CA ASN A 71 8.07 17.71 -29.73
C ASN A 71 8.81 17.30 -31.01
N GLY A 72 9.22 16.03 -31.08
CA GLY A 72 9.97 15.43 -32.20
C GLY A 72 11.49 15.64 -32.17
N GLN A 73 12.00 16.57 -31.35
CA GLN A 73 13.42 16.85 -31.23
C GLN A 73 14.07 15.97 -30.17
N ARG A 74 15.25 15.41 -30.45
CA ARG A 74 16.01 14.62 -29.47
C ARG A 74 16.60 15.55 -28.41
N ILE A 75 16.48 15.16 -27.15
CA ILE A 75 16.97 15.95 -26.01
C ILE A 75 17.95 15.11 -25.17
N ASP A 76 18.87 15.80 -24.52
CA ASP A 76 19.61 15.27 -23.38
C ASP A 76 18.94 15.74 -22.07
N GLN A 77 18.53 17.01 -22.03
CA GLN A 77 17.77 17.60 -20.93
C GLN A 77 16.88 18.76 -21.45
N VAL A 78 15.66 18.90 -20.95
CA VAL A 78 14.73 19.99 -21.31
C VAL A 78 13.73 20.29 -20.19
N THR A 79 13.40 21.57 -20.00
CA THR A 79 12.28 21.97 -19.12
C THR A 79 10.96 21.82 -19.90
N LEU A 80 10.03 21.06 -19.33
CA LEU A 80 8.74 20.74 -19.96
C LEU A 80 7.74 21.88 -19.79
N GLU A 81 7.07 22.24 -20.87
CA GLU A 81 5.93 23.15 -20.90
C GLU A 81 4.61 22.40 -21.09
N PRO A 82 3.50 22.87 -20.49
CA PRO A 82 2.19 22.23 -20.67
C PRO A 82 1.82 22.11 -22.16
N GLY A 83 1.47 20.90 -22.58
CA GLY A 83 1.22 20.53 -23.97
C GLY A 83 2.37 19.76 -24.63
N ASP A 84 3.57 19.76 -24.04
CA ASP A 84 4.75 19.09 -24.60
C ASP A 84 4.52 17.59 -24.81
N VAL A 85 4.94 17.11 -25.98
CA VAL A 85 4.83 15.71 -26.38
C VAL A 85 6.19 15.03 -26.26
N ILE A 86 6.31 14.13 -25.29
CA ILE A 86 7.50 13.32 -25.00
C ILE A 86 7.37 11.99 -25.75
N THR A 87 8.38 11.62 -26.53
CA THR A 87 8.45 10.33 -27.23
C THR A 87 9.62 9.51 -26.71
N ILE A 88 9.33 8.29 -26.24
CA ILE A 88 10.31 7.32 -25.72
C ILE A 88 9.99 5.96 -26.35
N GLY A 89 10.88 5.49 -27.24
CA GLY A 89 10.61 4.32 -28.07
C GLY A 89 9.36 4.55 -28.93
N ASP A 90 8.40 3.62 -28.86
CA ASP A 90 7.09 3.68 -29.53
C ASP A 90 6.00 4.35 -28.65
N ASN A 91 6.36 4.86 -27.47
CA ASN A 91 5.42 5.47 -26.53
C ASN A 91 5.40 6.99 -26.67
N THR A 92 4.20 7.58 -26.56
CA THR A 92 3.99 9.03 -26.59
C THR A 92 3.29 9.49 -25.32
N LEU A 93 3.92 10.38 -24.57
CA LEU A 93 3.39 11.01 -23.36
C LEU A 93 3.18 12.50 -23.61
N ARG A 94 2.09 13.08 -23.10
CA ARG A 94 1.88 14.53 -23.12
C ARG A 94 2.00 15.08 -21.70
N PHE A 95 2.77 16.14 -21.52
CA PHE A 95 2.84 16.85 -20.24
C PHE A 95 1.69 17.85 -20.14
N GLU A 96 0.96 17.86 -19.04
CA GLU A 96 -0.15 18.79 -18.79
C GLU A 96 -0.01 19.43 -17.40
N THR A 97 -0.55 20.64 -17.24
CA THR A 97 -0.70 21.24 -15.90
C THR A 97 -1.65 20.42 -15.05
N ALA A 98 -1.42 20.43 -13.74
CA ALA A 98 -2.38 19.91 -12.79
C ALA A 98 -3.73 20.64 -12.95
N SER A 99 -4.73 19.95 -13.44
CA SER A 99 -6.11 20.43 -13.26
C SER A 99 -6.53 20.12 -11.83
N GLN A 100 -7.15 21.09 -11.16
CA GLN A 100 -8.05 20.79 -10.04
C GLN A 100 -9.25 20.04 -10.63
N ALA A 101 -9.12 18.72 -10.80
CA ALA A 101 -10.28 17.90 -11.03
C ALA A 101 -11.13 18.00 -9.76
N ILE A 102 -12.21 18.80 -9.85
CA ILE A 102 -13.35 18.68 -8.96
C ILE A 102 -13.82 17.23 -9.13
N ASP A 103 -13.75 16.45 -8.06
CA ASP A 103 -14.17 15.06 -7.98
C ASP A 103 -15.72 14.98 -8.00
N GLU A 104 -16.30 15.51 -9.07
CA GLU A 104 -17.70 15.35 -9.44
C GLU A 104 -17.74 14.79 -10.87
N SER A 105 -17.21 13.59 -11.04
CA SER A 105 -17.65 12.79 -12.19
C SER A 105 -19.05 12.27 -11.88
N PRO A 106 -20.10 12.67 -12.62
CA PRO A 106 -21.41 12.09 -12.45
C PRO A 106 -21.31 10.58 -12.68
N ILE A 107 -21.75 9.84 -11.67
CA ILE A 107 -21.78 8.40 -11.61
C ILE A 107 -22.68 7.88 -12.75
N VAL A 108 -22.10 7.33 -13.81
CA VAL A 108 -22.84 6.59 -14.83
C VAL A 108 -22.99 5.15 -14.32
N ALA A 109 -24.23 4.68 -14.13
CA ALA A 109 -24.49 3.27 -13.85
C ALA A 109 -24.13 2.45 -15.09
N ILE A 110 -23.20 1.49 -14.94
CA ILE A 110 -22.83 0.59 -16.03
C ILE A 110 -23.78 -0.61 -15.98
N ASP A 111 -24.91 -0.52 -16.69
CA ASP A 111 -25.90 -1.59 -16.75
C ASP A 111 -25.85 -2.40 -18.07
N SER A 112 -24.96 -2.03 -19.00
CA SER A 112 -24.80 -2.71 -20.29
C SER A 112 -23.34 -2.81 -20.76
N ASN A 113 -23.07 -3.73 -21.70
CA ASN A 113 -21.77 -3.81 -22.37
C ASN A 113 -21.40 -2.51 -23.10
N SER A 114 -22.38 -1.76 -23.62
CA SER A 114 -22.13 -0.47 -24.28
C SER A 114 -21.74 0.62 -23.29
N ASP A 115 -22.36 0.66 -22.11
CA ASP A 115 -21.98 1.60 -21.05
C ASP A 115 -20.60 1.27 -20.50
N LEU A 116 -20.28 -0.03 -20.40
CA LEU A 116 -18.97 -0.50 -19.99
C LEU A 116 -17.91 -0.07 -21.01
N GLU A 117 -18.12 -0.30 -22.30
CA GLU A 117 -17.19 0.13 -23.35
C GLU A 117 -17.06 1.67 -23.39
N ALA A 118 -18.14 2.43 -23.18
CA ALA A 118 -18.08 3.90 -23.11
C ALA A 118 -17.34 4.42 -21.86
N THR A 119 -17.60 3.85 -20.68
CA THR A 119 -16.88 4.19 -19.44
C THR A 119 -15.41 3.75 -19.49
N LEU A 120 -15.10 2.61 -20.10
CA LEU A 120 -13.73 2.12 -20.27
C LEU A 120 -12.95 2.87 -21.36
N ALA A 121 -13.61 3.37 -22.41
CA ALA A 121 -13.00 4.23 -23.43
C ALA A 121 -12.62 5.62 -22.90
N HIS A 122 -13.29 6.08 -21.84
CA HIS A 122 -13.06 7.38 -21.20
C HIS A 122 -12.47 7.30 -19.79
N GLY A 123 -12.21 6.10 -19.27
CA GLY A 123 -11.73 5.88 -17.92
C GLY A 123 -10.24 6.21 -17.78
N THR A 124 -9.94 7.37 -17.20
CA THR A 124 -8.58 7.75 -16.81
C THR A 124 -8.23 7.14 -15.46
N LEU A 125 -7.24 6.24 -15.44
CA LEU A 125 -6.59 5.85 -14.18
C LEU A 125 -5.62 6.96 -13.78
N SER A 126 -5.95 7.68 -12.71
CA SER A 126 -5.04 8.64 -12.09
C SER A 126 -4.16 7.91 -11.07
N MET A 127 -2.87 7.81 -11.33
CA MET A 127 -1.88 7.37 -10.34
C MET A 127 -1.15 8.58 -9.78
N LYS A 128 -1.19 8.78 -8.46
CA LYS A 128 -0.40 9.79 -7.75
C LYS A 128 0.89 9.17 -7.25
N LEU A 129 2.02 9.71 -7.69
CA LEU A 129 3.34 9.31 -7.22
C LEU A 129 3.81 10.38 -6.23
N ASN A 130 3.88 10.10 -4.93
CA ASN A 130 4.32 11.06 -3.91
C ASN A 130 5.84 11.04 -3.68
N ASP A 131 6.39 12.23 -3.40
CA ASP A 131 7.81 12.46 -3.09
C ASP A 131 8.23 11.78 -1.77
N THR A 132 9.28 10.95 -1.79
CA THR A 132 9.81 10.30 -0.58
C THR A 132 11.33 10.37 -0.42
N ASN A 133 12.00 11.18 -1.25
CA ASN A 133 13.47 11.15 -1.35
C ASN A 133 14.18 12.17 -0.44
N LEU A 134 13.47 13.10 0.18
CA LEU A 134 14.05 14.08 1.11
C LEU A 134 14.13 13.53 2.54
N PRO A 135 15.12 13.96 3.35
CA PRO A 135 15.12 13.66 4.76
C PRO A 135 13.86 14.24 5.42
N ARG A 136 13.16 13.40 6.17
CA ARG A 136 11.91 13.76 6.86
C ARG A 136 11.71 12.95 8.13
N LEU A 137 10.82 13.45 8.98
CA LEU A 137 10.37 12.76 10.17
C LEU A 137 8.88 12.44 9.99
N ALA A 138 8.52 11.17 9.91
CA ALA A 138 7.12 10.74 9.91
C ALA A 138 6.65 10.59 11.37
N ILE A 139 5.59 11.27 11.76
CA ILE A 139 5.09 11.33 13.14
C ILE A 139 3.72 10.68 13.21
N ARG A 140 3.59 9.71 14.11
CA ARG A 140 2.31 9.07 14.45
C ARG A 140 1.95 9.38 15.89
N THR A 141 0.75 9.89 16.08
CA THR A 141 0.09 10.04 17.39
C THR A 141 -1.14 9.14 17.46
N THR A 142 -1.84 9.17 18.59
CA THR A 142 -3.14 8.52 18.72
C THR A 142 -4.24 9.17 17.87
N LYS A 143 -4.06 10.42 17.42
CA LYS A 143 -5.08 11.20 16.71
C LYS A 143 -4.88 11.27 15.21
N HIS A 144 -3.63 11.40 14.77
CA HIS A 144 -3.28 11.55 13.36
C HIS A 144 -1.81 11.20 13.10
N THR A 145 -1.52 10.97 11.83
CA THR A 145 -0.18 10.71 11.29
C THR A 145 0.16 11.79 10.26
N TRP A 146 1.35 12.38 10.34
CA TRP A 146 1.83 13.40 9.40
C TRP A 146 3.35 13.30 9.24
N HIS A 147 3.94 14.17 8.42
CA HIS A 147 5.40 14.29 8.35
C HIS A 147 5.86 15.74 8.41
N VAL A 148 7.12 15.92 8.78
CA VAL A 148 7.83 17.20 8.70
C VAL A 148 9.14 16.96 7.95
N ASP A 149 9.38 17.76 6.92
CA ASP A 149 10.62 17.73 6.16
C ASP A 149 11.73 18.46 6.91
N PHE A 150 12.97 17.99 6.77
CA PHE A 150 14.14 18.69 7.29
C PHE A 150 14.51 19.85 6.36
N ILE A 151 13.77 20.95 6.45
CA ILE A 151 14.05 22.20 5.71
C ILE A 151 15.18 22.99 6.41
N GLN A 152 15.29 22.87 7.73
CA GLN A 152 16.28 23.57 8.57
C GLN A 152 17.30 22.58 9.13
N ASP A 153 18.48 23.07 9.50
CA ASP A 153 19.55 22.25 10.11
C ASP A 153 19.20 21.72 11.50
N ALA A 154 18.12 22.19 12.12
CA ALA A 154 17.64 21.62 13.36
C ALA A 154 16.12 21.69 13.49
N LEU A 155 15.55 20.66 14.11
CA LEU A 155 14.14 20.58 14.47
C LEU A 155 14.01 20.31 15.96
N ILE A 156 13.07 20.99 16.62
CA ILE A 156 12.70 20.73 18.02
C ILE A 156 11.39 19.95 18.03
N ILE A 157 11.35 18.93 18.88
CA ILE A 157 10.19 18.10 19.17
C ILE A 157 9.73 18.40 20.59
N GLY A 158 8.44 18.61 20.79
CA GLY A 158 7.87 18.80 22.12
C GLY A 158 6.42 19.27 22.07
N ARG A 159 5.78 19.39 23.24
CA ARG A 159 4.36 19.77 23.31
C ARG A 159 4.08 21.26 23.16
N ASP A 160 5.10 22.10 23.15
CA ASP A 160 4.92 23.51 22.84
C ASP A 160 4.54 23.66 21.36
N SER A 161 3.48 24.43 21.07
CA SER A 161 2.99 24.61 19.71
C SER A 161 3.92 25.45 18.84
N SER A 162 4.92 26.11 19.43
CA SER A 162 5.98 26.83 18.71
C SER A 162 7.06 25.91 18.13
N ASN A 163 7.09 24.63 18.53
CA ASN A 163 8.07 23.69 18.00
C ASN A 163 7.73 23.25 16.56
N ALA A 164 8.76 22.94 15.78
CA ALA A 164 8.58 22.39 14.44
C ALA A 164 7.80 21.06 14.44
N VAL A 165 8.00 20.24 15.49
CA VAL A 165 7.20 19.03 15.73
C VAL A 165 6.45 19.22 17.06
N ALA A 166 5.24 19.78 16.95
CA ALA A 166 4.34 19.99 18.06
C ALA A 166 3.56 18.70 18.37
N LEU A 167 3.78 18.14 19.56
CA LEU A 167 3.11 16.94 20.03
C LEU A 167 1.99 17.29 21.02
N ASP A 168 0.73 17.00 20.69
CA ASP A 168 -0.39 17.11 21.63
C ASP A 168 -0.38 15.92 22.62
N ASP A 169 0.66 15.87 23.45
CA ASP A 169 0.90 14.81 24.41
C ASP A 169 1.37 15.37 25.76
N PRO A 170 0.61 15.17 26.86
CA PRO A 170 1.00 15.61 28.20
C PRO A 170 2.25 14.90 28.75
N LYS A 171 2.66 13.77 28.16
CA LYS A 171 3.91 13.08 28.48
C LYS A 171 5.11 13.70 27.78
N ALA A 172 4.93 14.58 26.80
CA ALA A 172 6.04 15.33 26.22
C ALA A 172 6.40 16.59 27.05
N SER A 173 7.69 16.90 27.21
CA SER A 173 8.13 18.21 27.69
C SER A 173 7.82 19.30 26.66
N ARG A 174 7.74 20.57 27.10
CA ARG A 174 7.50 21.72 26.21
C ARG A 174 8.49 21.72 25.05
N GLN A 175 9.78 21.63 25.35
CA GLN A 175 10.83 21.25 24.41
C GLN A 175 11.40 19.93 24.94
N HIS A 176 11.24 18.85 24.17
CA HIS A 176 11.53 17.50 24.63
C HIS A 176 12.83 16.97 24.07
N ALA A 177 12.97 17.03 22.75
CA ALA A 177 14.15 16.56 22.04
C ALA A 177 14.47 17.50 20.88
N ARG A 178 15.70 17.43 20.40
CA ARG A 178 16.17 18.19 19.24
C ARG A 178 16.89 17.25 18.30
N ILE A 179 16.58 17.34 17.02
CA ILE A 179 17.35 16.70 15.96
C ILE A 179 18.16 17.78 15.27
N GLU A 180 19.48 17.58 15.17
CA GLU A 180 20.39 18.49 14.50
C GLU A 180 21.09 17.76 13.35
N ARG A 181 21.08 18.37 12.17
CA ARG A 181 21.90 17.94 11.05
C ARG A 181 23.34 18.41 11.27
N ARG A 182 24.29 17.47 11.18
CA ARG A 182 25.74 17.71 11.29
C ARG A 182 26.43 17.09 10.08
N GLY A 183 26.60 17.90 9.03
CA GLY A 183 27.01 17.37 7.73
C GLY A 183 25.94 16.44 7.17
N ASP A 184 26.30 15.18 6.94
CA ASP A 184 25.38 14.16 6.42
C ASP A 184 24.71 13.31 7.52
N ALA A 185 25.08 13.52 8.78
CA ALA A 185 24.52 12.82 9.92
C ALA A 185 23.40 13.63 10.59
N PHE A 186 22.44 12.94 11.21
CA PHE A 186 21.39 13.54 12.02
C PHE A 186 21.56 13.06 13.46
N VAL A 187 21.68 14.00 14.40
CA VAL A 187 21.91 13.72 15.80
C VAL A 187 20.68 14.11 16.61
N LEU A 188 20.05 13.13 17.24
CA LEU A 188 18.97 13.30 18.20
C LEU A 188 19.54 13.53 19.60
N ARG A 189 19.05 14.54 20.30
CA ARG A 189 19.40 14.86 21.69
C ARG A 189 18.15 15.03 22.54
N ASP A 190 18.13 14.40 23.71
CA ASP A 190 17.12 14.66 24.73
C ASP A 190 17.42 15.99 25.43
N LEU A 191 16.42 16.87 25.57
CA LEU A 191 16.57 18.19 26.19
C LEU A 191 16.26 18.16 27.69
N LYS A 192 16.78 17.15 28.39
CA LYS A 192 16.48 16.86 29.81
C LYS A 192 14.97 16.74 30.04
N SER A 193 14.33 15.98 29.17
CA SER A 193 12.89 15.78 29.20
C SER A 193 12.45 15.04 30.46
N ARG A 194 11.18 15.20 30.86
CA ARG A 194 10.65 14.54 32.08
C ARG A 194 10.59 13.02 31.93
N ASN A 195 10.22 12.53 30.75
CA ASN A 195 9.91 11.12 30.50
C ASN A 195 10.96 10.41 29.61
N GLY A 196 11.98 11.14 29.16
CA GLY A 196 13.06 10.63 28.31
C GLY A 196 12.64 10.44 26.85
N THR A 197 13.65 10.52 25.98
CA THR A 197 13.57 10.16 24.56
C THR A 197 14.09 8.73 24.37
N TRP A 198 13.47 7.96 23.48
CA TRP A 198 13.81 6.54 23.27
C TRP A 198 14.02 6.23 21.79
N VAL A 199 15.01 5.41 21.46
CA VAL A 199 15.24 4.89 20.10
C VAL A 199 15.39 3.38 20.18
N GLY A 200 14.62 2.63 19.37
CA GLY A 200 14.67 1.16 19.38
C GLY A 200 14.42 0.53 20.75
N GLY A 201 13.56 1.16 21.57
CA GLY A 201 13.25 0.72 22.94
C GLY A 201 14.28 1.10 24.01
N LYS A 202 15.40 1.73 23.64
CA LYS A 202 16.44 2.18 24.58
C LYS A 202 16.33 3.68 24.84
N ARG A 203 16.45 4.10 26.11
CA ARG A 203 16.48 5.53 26.46
C ARG A 203 17.81 6.12 26.01
N ILE A 204 17.77 7.31 25.43
CA ILE A 204 18.96 8.01 24.92
C ILE A 204 19.08 9.38 25.57
N ASP A 205 20.32 9.86 25.65
CA ASP A 205 20.64 11.28 25.88
C ASP A 205 21.07 11.94 24.56
N GLU A 206 21.90 11.24 23.78
CA GLU A 206 22.34 11.60 22.45
C GLU A 206 22.44 10.34 21.57
N TYR A 207 22.00 10.43 20.32
CA TYR A 207 21.97 9.31 19.39
C TYR A 207 22.13 9.79 17.94
N THR A 208 22.98 9.12 17.15
CA THR A 208 23.09 9.40 15.70
C THR A 208 22.06 8.53 14.99
N LEU A 209 21.10 9.17 14.32
CA LEU A 209 19.98 8.51 13.66
C LEU A 209 20.42 7.82 12.37
N ASP A 210 20.01 6.57 12.23
CA ASP A 210 20.05 5.79 10.99
C ASP A 210 18.66 5.72 10.35
N ASP A 211 18.64 5.41 9.04
CA ASP A 211 17.39 5.34 8.29
C ASP A 211 16.46 4.25 8.83
N GLY A 212 15.18 4.60 9.00
CA GLY A 212 14.15 3.74 9.57
C GLY A 212 14.12 3.68 11.10
N ASP A 213 14.97 4.43 11.80
CA ASP A 213 14.94 4.48 13.26
C ASP A 213 13.61 5.01 13.80
N THR A 214 13.07 4.28 14.78
CA THR A 214 11.86 4.67 15.48
C THR A 214 12.21 5.34 16.82
N ILE A 215 11.87 6.62 16.91
CA ILE A 215 11.97 7.47 18.08
C ILE A 215 10.63 7.46 18.81
N ARG A 216 10.64 7.31 20.14
CA ARG A 216 9.44 7.44 20.97
C ARG A 216 9.58 8.61 21.94
N VAL A 217 8.59 9.49 21.91
CA VAL A 217 8.44 10.66 22.78
C VAL A 217 7.03 10.63 23.36
N GLY A 218 6.90 10.31 24.65
CA GLY A 218 5.59 10.05 25.25
C GLY A 218 4.89 8.86 24.57
N ASP A 219 3.68 9.08 24.08
CA ASP A 219 2.86 8.16 23.30
C ASP A 219 3.06 8.32 21.77
N ALA A 220 3.79 9.36 21.33
CA ALA A 220 4.11 9.56 19.93
C ALA A 220 5.25 8.64 19.48
N GLN A 221 5.11 8.08 18.27
CA GLN A 221 6.14 7.33 17.57
C GLN A 221 6.55 8.14 16.33
N LEU A 222 7.86 8.34 16.14
CA LEU A 222 8.41 9.11 15.04
C LEU A 222 9.41 8.23 14.29
N VAL A 223 9.33 8.18 12.97
CA VAL A 223 10.25 7.42 12.13
C VAL A 223 11.13 8.39 11.37
N PHE A 224 12.43 8.30 11.61
CA PHE A 224 13.39 9.07 10.84
C PHE A 224 13.59 8.42 9.47
N LYS A 225 13.43 9.23 8.42
CA LYS A 225 13.66 8.84 7.04
C LYS A 225 14.75 9.74 6.48
N ARG A 226 15.90 9.16 6.14
CA ARG A 226 17.09 9.91 5.68
C ARG A 226 16.90 10.48 4.27
N GLY A 227 15.92 9.97 3.52
CA GLY A 227 15.83 10.19 2.09
C GLY A 227 16.81 9.28 1.34
N PHE A 228 16.55 9.04 0.05
CA PHE A 228 17.35 8.16 -0.79
C PHE A 228 17.23 8.55 -2.26
N GLN A 229 18.20 8.15 -3.06
CA GLN A 229 18.14 8.17 -4.52
C GLN A 229 17.70 6.79 -5.04
N THR A 230 17.14 6.73 -6.26
CA THR A 230 16.68 5.46 -6.84
C THR A 230 17.78 4.39 -6.90
N GLN A 231 19.03 4.79 -7.06
CA GLN A 231 20.21 3.89 -7.08
C GLN A 231 20.40 3.17 -5.73
N ASP A 232 20.03 3.84 -4.63
CA ASP A 232 20.09 3.28 -3.28
C ASP A 232 19.08 2.13 -3.04
N LEU A 233 18.18 1.82 -3.99
CA LEU A 233 17.26 0.70 -3.89
C LEU A 233 17.88 -0.64 -4.35
N THR A 234 19.09 -0.62 -4.93
CA THR A 234 19.76 -1.80 -5.47
C THR A 234 20.85 -2.31 -4.53
N ILE A 235 21.26 -3.57 -4.64
CA ILE A 235 22.41 -4.11 -3.87
C ILE A 235 23.76 -3.80 -4.53
N ALA A 236 23.78 -3.42 -5.82
CA ALA A 236 24.99 -3.27 -6.61
C ALA A 236 26.02 -2.28 -6.01
N ASP A 237 25.58 -1.24 -5.32
CA ASP A 237 26.47 -0.20 -4.80
C ASP A 237 27.10 -0.52 -3.43
N ASN A 238 26.60 -1.51 -2.70
CA ASN A 238 27.26 -1.96 -1.46
C ASN A 238 28.54 -2.77 -1.72
N ALA A 239 28.84 -3.12 -2.97
CA ALA A 239 30.08 -3.80 -3.35
C ALA A 239 31.30 -2.86 -3.34
N ALA A 240 31.12 -1.54 -3.49
CA ALA A 240 32.24 -0.59 -3.55
C ALA A 240 32.71 -0.09 -2.17
N THR A 241 31.86 -0.15 -1.14
CA THR A 241 32.16 0.37 0.22
C THR A 241 32.54 -0.71 1.22
N LEU A 242 32.43 -1.99 0.86
CA LEU A 242 32.86 -3.11 1.70
C LEU A 242 34.27 -3.54 1.28
N ILE A 243 35.27 -2.82 1.80
CA ILE A 243 36.64 -3.35 1.86
C ILE A 243 36.57 -4.71 2.57
N GLU A 244 37.07 -5.71 1.86
CA GLU A 244 37.12 -7.12 2.20
C GLU A 244 37.42 -7.37 3.69
N THR A 245 36.41 -7.87 4.42
CA THR A 245 36.65 -8.76 5.55
C THR A 245 36.06 -10.12 5.20
N PRO A 246 36.87 -11.19 5.05
CA PRO A 246 36.37 -12.53 4.81
C PRO A 246 35.83 -13.08 6.14
N SER A 247 34.59 -12.77 6.48
CA SER A 247 33.91 -13.34 7.65
C SER A 247 32.39 -13.35 7.45
N ALA A 248 31.82 -14.54 7.54
CA ALA A 248 30.39 -14.89 7.51
C ALA A 248 29.65 -14.58 6.20
N LYS A 249 29.40 -15.65 5.42
CA LYS A 249 28.35 -15.70 4.38
C LYS A 249 27.04 -15.24 5.03
N ARG A 250 26.62 -13.98 4.79
CA ARG A 250 25.40 -13.40 5.38
C ARG A 250 24.22 -14.28 4.98
N MET A 251 23.67 -15.05 5.93
CA MET A 251 22.54 -15.95 5.70
C MET A 251 21.30 -15.10 5.40
N ARG A 252 20.91 -15.02 4.12
CA ARG A 252 19.65 -14.39 3.74
C ARG A 252 18.51 -15.34 4.03
N TYR A 253 17.56 -14.91 4.85
CA TYR A 253 16.36 -15.68 5.08
C TYR A 253 15.53 -15.79 3.80
N PRO A 254 14.93 -16.96 3.50
CA PRO A 254 13.94 -17.08 2.44
C PRO A 254 12.78 -16.11 2.67
N ILE A 255 12.13 -15.68 1.59
CA ILE A 255 10.97 -14.80 1.62
C ILE A 255 9.75 -15.55 1.13
N VAL A 256 8.63 -15.37 1.83
CA VAL A 256 7.30 -15.78 1.36
C VAL A 256 6.44 -14.53 1.20
N ILE A 257 5.97 -14.27 -0.02
CA ILE A 257 5.01 -13.20 -0.33
C ILE A 257 3.60 -13.73 -0.18
N VAL A 258 2.76 -13.00 0.56
CA VAL A 258 1.32 -13.30 0.74
C VAL A 258 0.49 -12.10 0.24
N PRO A 259 -0.20 -12.23 -0.90
CA PRO A 259 -0.92 -11.13 -1.53
C PRO A 259 -2.22 -10.79 -0.80
N GLY A 260 -2.85 -9.69 -1.19
CA GLY A 260 -4.11 -9.22 -0.63
C GLY A 260 -5.35 -9.80 -1.29
N LEU A 261 -6.51 -9.18 -1.00
CA LEU A 261 -7.76 -9.45 -1.70
C LEU A 261 -7.54 -9.26 -3.20
N MET A 262 -8.00 -10.21 -4.01
CA MET A 262 -7.81 -10.21 -5.47
C MET A 262 -6.36 -10.32 -5.96
N GLY A 263 -5.40 -10.64 -5.09
CA GLY A 263 -4.00 -10.74 -5.51
C GLY A 263 -3.59 -12.10 -6.08
N SER A 264 -4.51 -13.07 -6.14
CA SER A 264 -4.28 -14.39 -6.72
C SER A 264 -5.27 -14.69 -7.84
N GLU A 265 -4.80 -15.36 -8.89
CA GLU A 265 -5.60 -15.74 -10.06
C GLU A 265 -6.64 -16.80 -9.71
N LEU A 266 -7.82 -16.72 -10.35
CA LEU A 266 -8.91 -17.68 -10.19
C LEU A 266 -9.25 -18.31 -11.55
N TRP A 267 -9.17 -19.64 -11.62
CA TRP A 267 -9.33 -20.41 -12.86
C TRP A 267 -10.42 -21.47 -12.75
N GLN A 268 -11.14 -21.73 -13.84
CA GLN A 268 -12.01 -22.90 -13.98
C GLN A 268 -11.67 -23.64 -15.26
N GLY A 269 -11.23 -24.89 -15.15
CA GLY A 269 -10.71 -25.62 -16.31
C GLY A 269 -9.51 -24.90 -16.94
N SER A 270 -9.60 -24.55 -18.21
CA SER A 270 -8.57 -23.78 -18.93
C SER A 270 -8.78 -22.27 -18.89
N GLU A 271 -9.87 -21.79 -18.31
CA GLU A 271 -10.28 -20.39 -18.37
C GLU A 271 -9.89 -19.62 -17.10
N CYS A 272 -9.30 -18.43 -17.29
CA CYS A 272 -8.93 -17.51 -16.22
C CYS A 272 -10.04 -16.50 -16.01
N PHE A 273 -10.78 -16.62 -14.91
CA PHE A 273 -11.85 -15.69 -14.56
C PHE A 273 -11.26 -14.43 -13.96
N TRP A 274 -10.32 -14.56 -13.00
CA TRP A 274 -9.58 -13.44 -12.44
C TRP A 274 -8.09 -13.59 -12.78
N PRO A 275 -7.43 -12.57 -13.38
CA PRO A 275 -7.73 -11.13 -13.28
C PRO A 275 -8.40 -10.49 -14.49
N ASN A 276 -9.21 -11.22 -15.25
CA ASN A 276 -9.95 -10.66 -16.37
C ASN A 276 -11.15 -9.85 -15.85
N ALA A 277 -10.99 -8.53 -15.75
CA ALA A 277 -12.01 -7.69 -15.14
C ALA A 277 -13.32 -7.69 -15.95
N ARG A 278 -13.28 -7.94 -17.27
CA ARG A 278 -14.49 -8.05 -18.10
C ARG A 278 -15.49 -9.03 -17.50
N TYR A 279 -15.04 -10.21 -17.07
CA TYR A 279 -15.93 -11.19 -16.42
C TYR A 279 -16.53 -10.65 -15.12
N LEU A 280 -15.78 -9.86 -14.37
CA LEU A 280 -16.26 -9.23 -13.14
C LEU A 280 -17.40 -8.23 -13.42
N PHE A 281 -17.33 -7.50 -14.53
CA PHE A 281 -18.39 -6.57 -14.93
C PHE A 281 -19.59 -7.28 -15.57
N THR A 282 -19.35 -8.22 -16.49
CA THR A 282 -20.44 -8.84 -17.26
C THR A 282 -21.17 -9.90 -16.44
N ASN A 283 -20.44 -10.64 -15.60
CA ASN A 283 -20.90 -11.82 -14.88
C ASN A 283 -20.37 -11.87 -13.42
N PRO A 284 -20.61 -10.82 -12.60
CA PRO A 284 -20.15 -10.78 -11.21
C PRO A 284 -20.63 -11.98 -10.37
N GLU A 285 -21.80 -12.54 -10.68
CA GLU A 285 -22.36 -13.69 -9.96
C GLU A 285 -21.48 -14.95 -10.01
N ILE A 286 -20.65 -15.10 -11.04
CA ILE A 286 -19.70 -16.23 -11.17
C ILE A 286 -18.66 -16.20 -10.04
N TYR A 287 -18.39 -15.01 -9.48
CA TYR A 287 -17.46 -14.85 -8.38
C TYR A 287 -18.04 -15.25 -7.04
N ALA A 288 -19.34 -15.50 -6.91
CA ALA A 288 -19.94 -15.96 -5.66
C ALA A 288 -19.18 -17.16 -5.09
N TYR A 289 -18.78 -17.04 -3.84
CA TYR A 289 -18.06 -18.07 -3.11
C TYR A 289 -19.05 -19.13 -2.60
N SER A 290 -18.77 -20.39 -2.90
CA SER A 290 -19.50 -21.52 -2.37
C SER A 290 -18.62 -22.77 -2.43
N ASP A 291 -18.88 -23.75 -1.56
CA ASP A 291 -18.16 -25.03 -1.55
C ASP A 291 -18.29 -25.83 -2.86
N LYS A 292 -19.24 -25.46 -3.72
CA LYS A 292 -19.50 -26.08 -5.02
C LYS A 292 -18.83 -25.34 -6.19
N ASN A 293 -18.43 -24.09 -6.00
CA ASN A 293 -17.85 -23.23 -7.05
C ASN A 293 -16.35 -23.01 -6.79
N ASN A 294 -15.59 -24.10 -6.91
CA ASN A 294 -14.17 -24.13 -6.58
C ASN A 294 -13.34 -23.69 -7.79
N PHE A 295 -12.91 -22.44 -7.79
CA PHE A 295 -11.83 -22.01 -8.67
C PHE A 295 -10.52 -22.69 -8.26
N GLN A 296 -9.73 -23.05 -9.25
CA GLN A 296 -8.34 -23.39 -9.08
C GLN A 296 -7.52 -22.11 -8.96
N VAL A 297 -6.66 -22.06 -7.95
CA VAL A 297 -5.71 -20.97 -7.77
C VAL A 297 -4.36 -21.40 -8.37
N ARG A 298 -3.77 -20.57 -9.23
CA ARG A 298 -2.55 -20.93 -9.98
C ARG A 298 -1.33 -20.07 -9.70
N GLY A 299 -1.52 -18.83 -9.27
CA GLY A 299 -0.42 -17.89 -9.05
C GLY A 299 -0.91 -16.52 -8.59
N LEU A 300 0.05 -15.64 -8.34
CA LEU A 300 -0.22 -14.23 -8.05
C LEU A 300 -0.59 -13.50 -9.34
N VAL A 301 -1.48 -12.52 -9.21
CA VAL A 301 -1.85 -11.64 -10.31
C VAL A 301 -0.67 -10.77 -10.74
N ARG A 302 -0.25 -10.91 -11.99
CA ARG A 302 0.82 -10.07 -12.57
C ARG A 302 0.25 -8.81 -13.22
N ASP A 303 -0.73 -9.00 -14.10
CA ASP A 303 -1.39 -7.94 -14.86
C ASP A 303 -2.91 -8.11 -14.70
N VAL A 304 -3.64 -7.07 -14.27
CA VAL A 304 -5.12 -7.05 -14.37
C VAL A 304 -5.53 -6.46 -15.70
N VAL A 305 -6.16 -7.25 -16.56
CA VAL A 305 -6.63 -6.78 -17.88
C VAL A 305 -8.09 -6.38 -17.76
N ILE A 306 -8.37 -5.08 -17.76
CA ILE A 306 -9.74 -4.56 -17.69
C ILE A 306 -10.36 -4.48 -19.09
N VAL A 307 -9.56 -4.04 -20.06
CA VAL A 307 -9.87 -4.06 -21.48
C VAL A 307 -8.68 -4.73 -22.17
N PRO A 308 -8.88 -5.69 -23.08
CA PRO A 308 -7.80 -6.31 -23.84
C PRO A 308 -6.93 -5.22 -24.47
N ASN A 309 -5.66 -5.15 -24.06
CA ASN A 309 -4.64 -4.22 -24.54
C ASN A 309 -4.79 -2.72 -24.11
N LEU A 310 -5.67 -2.37 -23.17
CA LEU A 310 -5.93 -0.96 -22.79
C LEU A 310 -5.47 -0.62 -21.36
N ILE A 311 -5.80 -1.45 -20.35
CA ILE A 311 -5.52 -1.13 -18.94
C ILE A 311 -4.93 -2.34 -18.23
N LYS A 312 -3.73 -2.16 -17.66
CA LYS A 312 -3.02 -3.11 -16.79
C LYS A 312 -2.79 -2.49 -15.42
N LEU A 313 -3.50 -2.97 -14.38
CA LEU A 313 -3.12 -2.68 -12.98
C LEU A 313 -2.09 -3.74 -12.57
N GLU A 314 -0.83 -3.33 -12.43
CA GLU A 314 0.30 -4.20 -12.13
C GLU A 314 0.52 -4.29 -10.61
N GLN A 315 -0.23 -5.15 -9.92
CA GLN A 315 -0.36 -5.03 -8.47
C GLN A 315 0.46 -5.97 -7.59
N TYR A 316 0.91 -7.13 -8.05
CA TYR A 316 1.62 -8.06 -7.16
C TYR A 316 2.93 -8.61 -7.73
N GLY A 317 3.04 -8.74 -9.06
CA GLY A 317 4.29 -9.19 -9.71
C GLY A 317 5.50 -8.28 -9.45
N ARG A 318 5.28 -6.96 -9.37
CA ARG A 318 6.36 -5.96 -9.24
C ARG A 318 7.18 -6.07 -7.95
N LEU A 319 6.57 -6.52 -6.85
CA LEU A 319 7.31 -6.73 -5.61
C LEU A 319 8.27 -7.92 -5.76
N GLY A 320 7.79 -9.04 -6.29
CA GLY A 320 8.63 -10.20 -6.57
C GLY A 320 9.74 -9.85 -7.56
N ASP A 321 9.44 -9.05 -8.59
CA ASP A 321 10.43 -8.59 -9.57
C ASP A 321 11.48 -7.69 -8.92
N TYR A 322 11.11 -6.77 -8.03
CA TYR A 322 12.07 -5.98 -7.25
C TYR A 322 12.99 -6.87 -6.38
N LEU A 323 12.42 -7.86 -5.69
CA LEU A 323 13.21 -8.78 -4.85
C LEU A 323 14.19 -9.61 -5.69
N GLU A 324 13.79 -10.05 -6.87
CA GLU A 324 14.62 -10.84 -7.79
C GLU A 324 15.68 -9.97 -8.50
N GLU A 325 15.26 -8.89 -9.15
CA GLU A 325 16.11 -8.05 -10.01
C GLU A 325 17.04 -7.13 -9.22
N GLU A 326 16.56 -6.51 -8.14
CA GLU A 326 17.32 -5.48 -7.41
C GLU A 326 17.96 -6.02 -6.12
N LEU A 327 17.30 -6.99 -5.47
CA LEU A 327 17.79 -7.62 -4.25
C LEU A 327 18.38 -9.01 -4.45
N GLY A 328 18.36 -9.60 -5.65
CA GLY A 328 19.07 -10.83 -5.97
C GLY A 328 18.51 -12.10 -5.31
N TYR A 329 17.20 -12.11 -5.00
CA TYR A 329 16.50 -13.34 -4.66
C TYR A 329 16.20 -14.17 -5.92
N GLU A 330 15.90 -15.45 -5.76
CA GLU A 330 15.61 -16.41 -6.84
C GLU A 330 14.29 -17.13 -6.55
N ARG A 331 13.32 -16.96 -7.46
CA ARG A 331 12.00 -17.61 -7.34
C ARG A 331 12.13 -19.13 -7.28
N GLY A 332 11.38 -19.74 -6.36
CA GLY A 332 11.39 -21.19 -6.11
C GLY A 332 12.61 -21.72 -5.35
N LYS A 333 13.60 -20.87 -5.03
CA LYS A 333 14.76 -21.25 -4.20
C LYS A 333 14.74 -20.57 -2.84
N ASN A 334 14.68 -19.23 -2.83
CA ASN A 334 14.65 -18.42 -1.62
C ASN A 334 13.62 -17.28 -1.69
N LEU A 335 12.84 -17.21 -2.77
CA LEU A 335 11.66 -16.36 -2.92
C LEU A 335 10.46 -17.23 -3.33
N PHE A 336 9.41 -17.20 -2.54
CA PHE A 336 8.20 -17.99 -2.72
C PHE A 336 6.99 -17.08 -2.72
N GLU A 337 6.04 -17.37 -3.61
CA GLU A 337 4.83 -16.57 -3.81
C GLU A 337 3.62 -17.45 -3.47
N PHE A 338 2.87 -17.10 -2.43
CA PHE A 338 1.72 -17.87 -1.98
C PHE A 338 0.42 -17.34 -2.58
N ALA A 339 -0.16 -18.11 -3.50
CA ALA A 339 -1.46 -17.82 -4.07
C ALA A 339 -2.57 -18.57 -3.32
N TYR A 340 -3.71 -17.92 -3.09
CA TYR A 340 -4.88 -18.51 -2.42
C TYR A 340 -6.20 -17.94 -2.93
N ASP A 341 -7.32 -18.62 -2.68
CA ASP A 341 -8.64 -18.07 -3.01
C ASP A 341 -8.98 -16.97 -2.00
N TRP A 342 -8.88 -15.73 -2.43
CA TRP A 342 -9.05 -14.54 -1.59
C TRP A 342 -10.49 -14.30 -1.13
N ARG A 343 -11.46 -15.06 -1.65
CA ARG A 343 -12.87 -14.99 -1.24
C ARG A 343 -13.14 -15.81 0.01
N GLN A 344 -12.38 -16.89 0.21
CA GLN A 344 -12.63 -17.90 1.23
C GLN A 344 -12.29 -17.41 2.65
N ASP A 345 -12.60 -18.23 3.65
CA ASP A 345 -12.24 -17.99 5.05
C ASP A 345 -10.71 -17.89 5.23
N VAL A 346 -10.24 -16.79 5.86
CA VAL A 346 -8.82 -16.52 6.12
C VAL A 346 -8.14 -17.67 6.88
N ARG A 347 -8.87 -18.38 7.74
CA ARG A 347 -8.35 -19.54 8.49
C ARG A 347 -7.96 -20.67 7.55
N LEU A 348 -8.75 -20.90 6.50
CA LEU A 348 -8.44 -21.89 5.48
C LEU A 348 -7.21 -21.47 4.68
N SER A 349 -7.14 -20.21 4.25
CA SER A 349 -5.98 -19.65 3.55
C SER A 349 -4.69 -19.77 4.38
N ALA A 350 -4.76 -19.54 5.70
CA ALA A 350 -3.61 -19.65 6.58
C ALA A 350 -3.13 -21.10 6.77
N ARG A 351 -4.05 -22.08 6.80
CA ARG A 351 -3.69 -23.51 6.80
C ARG A 351 -3.08 -23.95 5.47
N GLN A 352 -3.59 -23.43 4.35
CA GLN A 352 -3.01 -23.64 3.03
C GLN A 352 -1.60 -23.03 2.94
N LEU A 353 -1.37 -21.87 3.55
CA LEU A 353 -0.03 -21.27 3.65
C LEU A 353 0.93 -22.19 4.41
N ALA A 354 0.50 -22.74 5.56
CA ALA A 354 1.30 -23.72 6.30
C ALA A 354 1.67 -24.93 5.44
N GLN A 355 0.68 -25.50 4.74
CA GLN A 355 0.90 -26.64 3.85
C GLN A 355 1.84 -26.30 2.69
N ALA A 356 1.74 -25.10 2.12
CA ALA A 356 2.61 -24.65 1.04
C ALA A 356 4.06 -24.52 1.53
N ILE A 357 4.29 -23.94 2.71
CA ILE A 357 5.61 -23.81 3.34
C ILE A 357 6.25 -25.18 3.55
N ASP A 358 5.49 -26.16 4.07
CA ASP A 358 5.95 -27.53 4.24
C ASP A 358 6.31 -28.20 2.90
N THR A 359 5.48 -27.97 1.88
CA THR A 359 5.67 -28.52 0.53
C THR A 359 6.92 -27.96 -0.14
N TRP A 360 7.15 -26.66 -0.02
CA TRP A 360 8.34 -25.97 -0.55
C TRP A 360 9.60 -26.28 0.25
N LYS A 361 9.48 -26.89 1.43
CA LYS A 361 10.59 -27.21 2.34
C LYS A 361 11.44 -25.98 2.68
N ILE A 362 10.77 -24.86 2.96
CA ILE A 362 11.45 -23.59 3.29
C ILE A 362 12.28 -23.77 4.55
N THR A 363 13.57 -23.41 4.46
CA THR A 363 14.47 -23.46 5.61
C THR A 363 14.08 -22.39 6.63
N SER A 364 13.92 -22.80 7.89
CA SER A 364 13.65 -21.87 8.99
C SER A 364 14.95 -21.24 9.52
N PRO A 365 14.90 -19.97 9.98
CA PRO A 365 13.73 -19.11 9.92
C PRO A 365 13.59 -18.40 8.55
N PHE A 366 12.38 -17.95 8.20
CA PHE A 366 12.07 -17.21 6.97
C PHE A 366 11.30 -15.92 7.25
N ILE A 367 11.22 -15.02 6.26
CA ILE A 367 10.50 -13.74 6.35
C ILE A 367 9.19 -13.83 5.59
N LEU A 368 8.13 -13.27 6.16
CA LEU A 368 6.84 -13.12 5.51
C LEU A 368 6.63 -11.66 5.12
N ILE A 369 6.33 -11.41 3.85
CA ILE A 369 5.92 -10.10 3.34
C ILE A 369 4.47 -10.22 2.90
N ALA A 370 3.58 -9.51 3.59
CA ALA A 370 2.15 -9.65 3.39
C ALA A 370 1.53 -8.31 3.00
N HIS A 371 0.55 -8.33 2.10
CA HIS A 371 -0.18 -7.14 1.68
C HIS A 371 -1.67 -7.26 2.03
N SER A 372 -2.28 -6.19 2.53
CA SER A 372 -3.74 -6.09 2.71
C SER A 372 -4.32 -7.31 3.45
N LEU A 373 -5.35 -7.98 2.89
CA LEU A 373 -5.93 -9.22 3.45
C LEU A 373 -4.88 -10.30 3.78
N GLY A 374 -3.82 -10.41 2.97
CA GLY A 374 -2.71 -11.34 3.19
C GLY A 374 -2.00 -11.13 4.52
N CYS A 375 -2.09 -9.93 5.10
CA CYS A 375 -1.60 -9.67 6.44
C CYS A 375 -2.38 -10.46 7.50
N LEU A 376 -3.69 -10.62 7.35
CA LEU A 376 -4.50 -11.43 8.26
C LEU A 376 -4.22 -12.92 8.08
N VAL A 377 -4.03 -13.38 6.83
CA VAL A 377 -3.60 -14.76 6.52
C VAL A 377 -2.26 -15.06 7.21
N SER A 378 -1.29 -14.16 7.05
CA SER A 378 0.07 -14.34 7.59
C SER A 378 0.07 -14.30 9.13
N ARG A 379 -0.69 -13.38 9.73
CA ARG A 379 -0.83 -13.34 11.20
C ARG A 379 -1.52 -14.59 11.72
N TYR A 380 -2.61 -15.03 11.10
CA TYR A 380 -3.29 -16.24 11.55
C TYR A 380 -2.38 -17.48 11.41
N PHE A 381 -1.58 -17.55 10.34
CA PHE A 381 -0.56 -18.58 10.20
C PHE A 381 0.45 -18.58 11.36
N VAL A 382 0.98 -17.40 11.71
CA VAL A 382 1.94 -17.25 12.79
C VAL A 382 1.33 -17.62 14.15
N GLU A 383 0.18 -17.06 14.48
CA GLU A 383 -0.42 -17.20 15.81
C GLU A 383 -1.13 -18.53 16.02
N GLN A 384 -1.75 -19.10 14.96
CA GLN A 384 -2.67 -20.24 15.07
C GLN A 384 -2.26 -21.47 14.26
N CYS A 385 -1.31 -21.36 13.32
CA CYS A 385 -0.88 -22.49 12.47
C CYS A 385 0.60 -22.88 12.65
N GLY A 386 1.21 -22.49 13.78
CA GLY A 386 2.57 -22.90 14.13
C GLY A 386 3.69 -22.01 13.59
N GLY A 387 3.38 -20.97 12.83
CA GLY A 387 4.38 -20.11 12.19
C GLY A 387 5.31 -19.37 13.16
N LYS A 388 4.91 -19.15 14.43
CA LYS A 388 5.71 -18.47 15.46
C LYS A 388 7.14 -18.99 15.65
N ASN A 389 7.38 -20.28 15.38
CA ASN A 389 8.70 -20.89 15.56
C ASN A 389 9.56 -20.88 14.28
N HIS A 390 8.99 -20.45 13.16
CA HIS A 390 9.61 -20.52 11.84
C HIS A 390 9.80 -19.15 11.18
N VAL A 391 9.03 -18.15 11.61
CA VAL A 391 9.05 -16.82 11.04
C VAL A 391 10.03 -15.93 11.79
N ALA A 392 11.08 -15.48 11.12
CA ALA A 392 12.05 -14.51 11.65
C ALA A 392 11.40 -13.13 11.85
N ARG A 393 10.60 -12.70 10.86
CA ARG A 393 9.99 -11.36 10.84
C ARG A 393 8.74 -11.32 9.96
N LEU A 394 7.76 -10.53 10.38
CA LEU A 394 6.58 -10.15 9.58
C LEU A 394 6.74 -8.72 9.06
N LEU A 395 6.63 -8.55 7.74
CA LEU A 395 6.54 -7.24 7.08
C LEU A 395 5.10 -7.10 6.56
N LEU A 396 4.28 -6.32 7.24
CA LEU A 396 2.84 -6.20 7.00
C LEU A 396 2.55 -4.87 6.30
N VAL A 397 2.17 -4.92 5.02
CA VAL A 397 1.95 -3.76 4.16
C VAL A 397 0.44 -3.50 4.02
N GLY A 398 -0.04 -2.38 4.56
CA GLY A 398 -1.45 -1.98 4.49
C GLY A 398 -2.38 -3.00 5.14
N GLY A 399 -2.03 -3.55 6.30
CA GLY A 399 -2.82 -4.63 6.92
C GLY A 399 -4.12 -4.14 7.60
N PRO A 400 -5.31 -4.71 7.32
CA PRO A 400 -6.57 -4.33 7.97
C PRO A 400 -6.72 -5.00 9.35
N HIS A 401 -5.77 -4.75 10.25
CA HIS A 401 -5.67 -5.49 11.52
C HIS A 401 -6.86 -5.29 12.44
N TYR A 402 -7.43 -4.08 12.46
CA TYR A 402 -8.66 -3.76 13.18
C TYR A 402 -9.87 -3.61 12.25
N GLY A 403 -9.72 -3.95 10.97
CA GLY A 403 -10.78 -3.93 9.96
C GLY A 403 -10.96 -2.61 9.21
N VAL A 404 -11.81 -2.64 8.19
CA VAL A 404 -11.93 -1.56 7.20
C VAL A 404 -13.37 -1.04 7.18
N PRO A 405 -13.63 0.21 7.61
CA PRO A 405 -14.98 0.75 7.63
C PRO A 405 -15.63 0.76 6.24
N GLN A 406 -14.83 0.98 5.19
CA GLN A 406 -15.27 0.94 3.80
C GLN A 406 -15.82 -0.42 3.38
N THR A 407 -15.50 -1.54 4.04
CA THR A 407 -16.08 -2.84 3.67
C THR A 407 -17.60 -2.87 3.82
N LEU A 408 -18.15 -2.08 4.75
CA LEU A 408 -19.60 -1.95 4.92
C LEU A 408 -20.28 -1.28 3.71
N THR A 409 -19.61 -0.38 2.98
CA THR A 409 -20.18 0.17 1.73
C THR A 409 -20.43 -0.93 0.71
N GLY A 410 -19.52 -1.90 0.63
CA GLY A 410 -19.60 -3.03 -0.29
C GLY A 410 -20.74 -3.99 0.06
N LEU A 411 -20.88 -4.33 1.34
CA LEU A 411 -21.91 -5.26 1.81
C LEU A 411 -23.33 -4.65 1.80
N LEU A 412 -23.45 -3.35 2.11
CA LEU A 412 -24.74 -2.67 2.17
C LEU A 412 -25.23 -2.20 0.80
N TYR A 413 -24.33 -1.67 -0.05
CA TYR A 413 -24.70 -0.95 -1.27
C TYR A 413 -23.93 -1.38 -2.53
N GLY A 414 -23.01 -2.35 -2.45
CA GLY A 414 -22.21 -2.78 -3.59
C GLY A 414 -21.18 -1.74 -4.07
N LYS A 415 -20.82 -0.75 -3.24
CA LYS A 415 -19.88 0.32 -3.60
C LYS A 415 -18.54 0.19 -2.86
N GLY A 416 -17.46 0.69 -3.44
CA GLY A 416 -16.25 1.11 -2.72
C GLY A 416 -15.27 0.03 -2.25
N LEU A 417 -15.54 -1.27 -2.40
CA LEU A 417 -14.58 -2.33 -2.02
C LEU A 417 -13.60 -2.69 -3.17
N LEU A 418 -14.00 -2.44 -4.41
CA LEU A 418 -13.26 -2.82 -5.61
C LEU A 418 -12.76 -1.56 -6.34
N PRO A 419 -11.61 -1.62 -7.03
CA PRO A 419 -10.96 -0.45 -7.65
C PRO A 419 -11.76 0.16 -8.81
N PHE A 420 -12.83 -0.50 -9.25
CA PHE A 420 -13.66 -0.09 -10.38
C PHE A 420 -14.99 0.48 -9.92
N GLY A 421 -14.94 1.41 -8.96
CA GLY A 421 -16.13 2.03 -8.37
C GLY A 421 -17.24 2.21 -9.41
N LEU A 422 -18.45 1.75 -9.05
CA LEU A 422 -19.71 1.69 -9.84
C LEU A 422 -20.04 0.30 -10.43
N MET A 423 -20.57 -0.60 -9.59
CA MET A 423 -21.00 -1.96 -10.01
C MET A 423 -22.30 -2.47 -9.34
N GLY A 424 -23.17 -1.54 -8.90
CA GLY A 424 -24.58 -1.82 -8.51
C GLY A 424 -24.83 -3.00 -7.55
N ASP A 425 -26.07 -3.50 -7.52
CA ASP A 425 -26.45 -4.65 -6.68
C ASP A 425 -25.89 -5.99 -7.17
N ARG A 426 -25.49 -6.10 -8.46
CA ARG A 426 -25.01 -7.37 -9.03
C ARG A 426 -23.68 -7.82 -8.45
N ILE A 427 -22.75 -6.91 -8.16
CA ILE A 427 -21.50 -7.33 -7.49
C ILE A 427 -21.70 -7.60 -6.01
N ARG A 428 -22.64 -6.88 -5.39
CA ARG A 428 -23.01 -7.10 -4.00
C ARG A 428 -23.47 -8.53 -3.78
N THR A 429 -24.26 -9.12 -4.68
CA THR A 429 -24.69 -10.53 -4.54
C THR A 429 -23.53 -11.52 -4.50
N ALA A 430 -22.41 -11.23 -5.17
CA ALA A 430 -21.19 -12.01 -5.04
C ALA A 430 -20.44 -11.67 -3.74
N LEU A 431 -20.21 -10.38 -3.45
CA LEU A 431 -19.45 -9.94 -2.27
C LEU A 431 -20.02 -10.45 -0.95
N VAL A 432 -21.35 -10.47 -0.80
CA VAL A 432 -22.02 -10.96 0.42
C VAL A 432 -21.84 -12.46 0.65
N THR A 433 -21.23 -13.18 -0.29
CA THR A 433 -20.90 -14.61 -0.13
C THR A 433 -19.49 -14.85 0.37
N PHE A 434 -18.61 -13.83 0.43
CA PHE A 434 -17.18 -14.01 0.72
C PHE A 434 -16.91 -13.99 2.22
N PRO A 435 -16.52 -15.11 2.86
CA PRO A 435 -16.14 -15.08 4.28
C PRO A 435 -15.06 -14.04 4.61
N SER A 436 -14.08 -13.86 3.72
CA SER A 436 -12.96 -12.92 3.94
C SER A 436 -13.42 -11.46 4.11
N VAL A 437 -14.50 -11.07 3.43
CA VAL A 437 -15.06 -9.71 3.48
C VAL A 437 -15.68 -9.43 4.86
N TYR A 438 -16.35 -10.42 5.46
CA TYR A 438 -16.84 -10.30 6.84
C TYR A 438 -15.67 -10.28 7.84
N GLN A 439 -14.60 -11.05 7.59
CA GLN A 439 -13.43 -11.12 8.45
C GLN A 439 -12.56 -9.85 8.46
N ILE A 440 -12.77 -8.91 7.54
CA ILE A 440 -12.14 -7.58 7.56
C ILE A 440 -13.05 -6.47 8.10
N LEU A 441 -14.23 -6.80 8.65
CA LEU A 441 -15.09 -5.79 9.29
C LEU A 441 -14.40 -5.12 10.49
N PRO A 442 -14.71 -3.84 10.79
CA PRO A 442 -14.13 -3.11 11.90
C PRO A 442 -14.35 -3.78 13.27
N THR A 443 -13.30 -3.77 14.09
CA THR A 443 -13.32 -4.24 15.49
C THR A 443 -13.10 -3.09 16.48
N TYR A 444 -13.20 -1.85 16.02
CA TYR A 444 -13.02 -0.64 16.82
C TYR A 444 -14.20 0.31 16.62
N PRO A 445 -14.44 1.26 17.56
CA PRO A 445 -15.59 2.16 17.48
C PRO A 445 -15.48 3.16 16.31
N CYS A 446 -15.96 2.77 15.13
CA CYS A 446 -16.02 3.63 13.94
C CYS A 446 -17.44 3.77 13.37
N VAL A 447 -18.40 3.00 13.85
CA VAL A 447 -19.81 3.06 13.45
C VAL A 447 -20.63 3.55 14.63
N PHE A 448 -21.47 4.55 14.38
CA PHE A 448 -22.26 5.21 15.44
C PHE A 448 -23.71 5.34 15.01
N ASP A 449 -24.64 5.22 15.95
CA ASP A 449 -26.06 5.46 15.70
C ASP A 449 -26.41 6.96 15.70
N GLN A 450 -27.71 7.26 15.53
CA GLN A 450 -28.24 8.63 15.51
C GLN A 450 -28.07 9.41 16.82
N ILE A 451 -27.76 8.75 17.94
CA ILE A 451 -27.47 9.40 19.24
C ILE A 451 -25.98 9.35 19.60
N ASN A 452 -25.11 9.04 18.63
CA ASN A 452 -23.66 8.96 18.78
C ASN A 452 -23.19 7.81 19.69
N GLN A 453 -24.00 6.77 19.87
CA GLN A 453 -23.59 5.54 20.55
C GLN A 453 -22.83 4.63 19.56
N PRO A 454 -21.66 4.07 19.94
CA PRO A 454 -20.92 3.17 19.06
C PRO A 454 -21.66 1.84 18.87
N ILE A 455 -21.65 1.33 17.63
CA ILE A 455 -22.21 0.04 17.25
C ILE A 455 -21.06 -0.94 16.99
N ASP A 456 -21.09 -2.08 17.68
CA ASP A 456 -20.23 -3.23 17.34
C ASP A 456 -20.84 -3.96 16.14
N VAL A 457 -20.26 -3.74 14.96
CA VAL A 457 -20.78 -4.28 13.69
C VAL A 457 -20.69 -5.79 13.57
N LEU A 458 -19.79 -6.43 14.32
CA LEU A 458 -19.66 -7.89 14.31
C LEU A 458 -20.65 -8.54 15.28
N ALA A 459 -21.07 -7.83 16.33
CA ALA A 459 -22.07 -8.30 17.29
C ALA A 459 -23.52 -7.92 16.91
N ASP A 460 -23.70 -6.86 16.12
CA ASP A 460 -25.03 -6.40 15.67
C ASP A 460 -25.48 -7.17 14.42
N GLU A 461 -26.44 -8.08 14.55
CA GLU A 461 -27.02 -8.82 13.42
C GLU A 461 -28.17 -8.07 12.70
N SER A 462 -28.54 -6.87 13.14
CA SER A 462 -29.69 -6.13 12.61
C SER A 462 -29.49 -5.59 11.20
N TRP A 463 -28.23 -5.40 10.77
CA TRP A 463 -27.89 -4.85 9.46
C TRP A 463 -27.64 -5.91 8.39
N VAL A 464 -27.45 -7.18 8.80
CA VAL A 464 -27.14 -8.29 7.90
C VAL A 464 -28.39 -9.15 7.67
N ALA A 465 -28.60 -9.59 6.44
CA ALA A 465 -29.69 -10.50 6.12
C ALA A 465 -29.46 -11.88 6.79
N GLU A 466 -30.56 -12.56 7.09
CA GLU A 466 -30.55 -13.78 7.92
C GLU A 466 -29.67 -14.90 7.33
N SER A 467 -29.66 -15.03 6.01
CA SER A 467 -28.83 -16.02 5.31
C SER A 467 -27.32 -15.76 5.41
N GLN A 468 -26.90 -14.52 5.70
CA GLN A 468 -25.48 -14.18 5.88
C GLN A 468 -25.05 -14.06 7.35
N ARG A 469 -25.96 -14.17 8.32
CA ARG A 469 -25.61 -14.18 9.76
C ARG A 469 -24.55 -15.24 10.12
N PRO A 470 -24.55 -16.46 9.55
CA PRO A 470 -23.47 -17.42 9.83
C PRO A 470 -22.08 -16.91 9.46
N LEU A 471 -21.94 -16.14 8.37
CA LEU A 471 -20.67 -15.54 7.97
C LEU A 471 -20.24 -14.44 8.96
N LEU A 472 -21.18 -13.64 9.43
CA LEU A 472 -20.91 -12.60 10.43
C LEU A 472 -20.42 -13.22 11.76
N ARG A 473 -21.10 -14.27 12.25
CA ARG A 473 -20.68 -15.00 13.46
C ARG A 473 -19.30 -15.64 13.29
N ALA A 474 -19.05 -16.28 12.15
CA ALA A 474 -17.74 -16.86 11.85
C ALA A 474 -16.63 -15.79 11.82
N ALA A 475 -16.93 -14.58 11.34
CA ALA A 475 -16.00 -13.46 11.38
C ALA A 475 -15.75 -12.94 12.80
N TYR A 476 -16.79 -12.86 13.65
CA TYR A 476 -16.65 -12.53 15.07
C TYR A 476 -15.72 -13.51 15.78
N ASP A 477 -15.92 -14.81 15.59
CA ASP A 477 -15.07 -15.86 16.17
C ASP A 477 -13.63 -15.75 15.67
N PHE A 478 -13.44 -15.57 14.35
CA PHE A 478 -12.11 -15.36 13.76
C PHE A 478 -11.37 -14.16 14.39
N ARG A 479 -12.04 -13.02 14.58
CA ARG A 479 -11.41 -11.84 15.20
C ARG A 479 -10.99 -12.10 16.64
N LYS A 480 -11.81 -12.85 17.39
CA LYS A 480 -11.50 -13.27 18.75
C LYS A 480 -10.31 -14.24 18.80
N GLU A 481 -10.26 -15.20 17.87
CA GLU A 481 -9.14 -16.14 17.73
C GLU A 481 -7.82 -15.44 17.38
N LEU A 482 -7.84 -14.51 16.41
CA LEU A 482 -6.64 -13.82 15.93
C LEU A 482 -6.09 -12.82 16.95
N GLY A 483 -6.97 -12.07 17.61
CA GLY A 483 -6.60 -10.99 18.51
C GLY A 483 -5.78 -9.88 17.85
N THR A 484 -5.11 -9.07 18.67
CA THR A 484 -4.40 -7.85 18.25
C THR A 484 -2.89 -7.93 18.40
N ARG A 485 -2.39 -9.04 18.94
CA ARG A 485 -0.96 -9.25 19.19
C ARG A 485 -0.27 -9.89 18.00
N THR A 486 1.05 -9.82 18.04
CA THR A 486 1.94 -10.61 17.22
C THR A 486 3.01 -11.24 18.10
N SER A 487 3.33 -12.51 17.88
CA SER A 487 4.31 -13.28 18.64
C SER A 487 5.72 -13.25 18.03
N VAL A 488 5.91 -12.59 16.88
CA VAL A 488 7.18 -12.46 16.18
C VAL A 488 7.51 -11.00 15.90
N PRO A 489 8.80 -10.63 15.73
CA PRO A 489 9.17 -9.29 15.32
C PRO A 489 8.39 -8.86 14.08
N THR A 490 7.77 -7.69 14.15
CA THR A 490 6.80 -7.23 13.13
C THR A 490 7.02 -5.76 12.79
N VAL A 491 6.94 -5.45 11.50
CA VAL A 491 6.90 -4.09 10.96
C VAL A 491 5.54 -3.84 10.33
N SER A 492 4.79 -2.88 10.85
CA SER A 492 3.57 -2.34 10.25
C SER A 492 3.93 -1.21 9.28
N ILE A 493 3.90 -1.52 7.99
CA ILE A 493 4.08 -0.58 6.88
C ILE A 493 2.68 -0.12 6.44
N PHE A 494 2.37 1.17 6.52
CA PHE A 494 0.99 1.63 6.30
C PHE A 494 0.92 3.00 5.65
N GLY A 495 -0.16 3.23 4.89
CA GLY A 495 -0.40 4.51 4.25
C GLY A 495 -1.06 5.53 5.20
N TYR A 496 -0.73 6.82 5.05
CA TYR A 496 -1.36 7.91 5.80
C TYR A 496 -1.63 9.14 4.91
N GLY A 497 -2.39 10.10 5.45
CA GLY A 497 -2.61 11.42 4.84
C GLY A 497 -3.66 11.44 3.72
N LEU A 498 -4.14 10.30 3.26
CA LEU A 498 -5.15 10.23 2.21
C LEU A 498 -6.57 10.20 2.77
N ARG A 499 -7.51 10.78 2.00
CA ARG A 499 -8.93 10.78 2.31
C ARG A 499 -9.44 9.34 2.33
N THR A 500 -9.83 8.89 3.50
CA THR A 500 -10.23 7.50 3.77
C THR A 500 -11.51 7.50 4.60
N VAL A 501 -12.36 6.49 4.44
CA VAL A 501 -13.56 6.32 5.27
C VAL A 501 -13.13 5.99 6.70
N THR A 502 -13.26 6.95 7.61
CA THR A 502 -12.86 6.79 9.02
C THR A 502 -14.04 6.52 9.95
N ARG A 503 -15.26 6.89 9.52
CA ARG A 503 -16.46 6.79 10.36
C ARG A 503 -17.73 6.59 9.53
N LEU A 504 -18.68 5.85 10.12
CA LEU A 504 -20.03 5.69 9.61
C LEU A 504 -21.04 6.20 10.65
N ASN A 505 -22.08 6.90 10.20
CA ASN A 505 -23.25 7.21 11.02
C ASN A 505 -24.47 6.49 10.47
N VAL A 506 -25.15 5.75 11.34
CA VAL A 506 -26.29 4.90 11.04
C VAL A 506 -27.54 5.49 11.66
N GLN A 507 -28.62 5.57 10.89
CA GLN A 507 -29.97 5.79 11.41
C GLN A 507 -30.69 4.45 11.44
N ARG A 508 -31.23 4.12 12.62
CA ARG A 508 -32.06 2.92 12.79
C ARG A 508 -33.55 3.27 12.71
N ASP A 509 -34.33 2.34 12.16
CA ASP A 509 -35.79 2.41 12.17
C ASP A 509 -36.38 2.01 13.53
N SER A 510 -37.71 2.00 13.63
CA SER A 510 -38.42 1.63 14.86
C SER A 510 -38.20 0.18 15.30
N ASP A 511 -37.82 -0.71 14.37
CA ASP A 511 -37.52 -2.11 14.62
C ASP A 511 -36.02 -2.33 14.92
N GLY A 512 -35.24 -1.25 14.98
CA GLY A 512 -33.80 -1.27 15.24
C GLY A 512 -32.94 -1.65 14.04
N LYS A 513 -33.53 -1.83 12.84
CA LYS A 513 -32.78 -2.14 11.62
C LYS A 513 -32.15 -0.88 11.05
N TRP A 514 -31.02 -1.05 10.39
CA TRP A 514 -30.32 0.06 9.75
C TRP A 514 -31.10 0.53 8.52
N GLN A 515 -31.41 1.83 8.45
CA GLN A 515 -32.17 2.42 7.35
C GLN A 515 -31.32 3.34 6.48
N ASN A 516 -30.54 4.24 7.10
CA ASN A 516 -29.71 5.20 6.39
C ASN A 516 -28.28 5.17 6.96
N VAL A 517 -27.28 5.03 6.09
CA VAL A 517 -25.88 4.97 6.50
C VAL A 517 -25.10 6.01 5.72
N THR A 518 -24.46 6.91 6.46
CA THR A 518 -23.62 7.97 5.91
C THR A 518 -22.15 7.70 6.24
N PHE A 519 -21.28 7.98 5.27
CA PHE A 519 -19.84 7.72 5.37
C PHE A 519 -19.10 9.05 5.51
N VAL A 520 -18.24 9.12 6.52
CA VAL A 520 -17.37 10.28 6.76
C VAL A 520 -15.98 9.95 6.23
N ASN A 521 -15.53 10.74 5.26
CA ASN A 521 -14.19 10.69 4.71
C ASN A 521 -13.33 11.77 5.35
N ALA A 522 -12.18 11.38 5.88
CA ALA A 522 -11.20 12.28 6.48
C ALA A 522 -9.78 11.90 6.05
N GLU A 523 -8.85 12.84 6.12
CA GLU A 523 -7.42 12.55 5.95
C GLU A 523 -6.95 11.70 7.14
N GLY A 524 -6.60 10.43 6.89
CA GLY A 524 -6.36 9.50 8.00
C GLY A 524 -6.26 8.04 7.57
N GLY A 525 -5.54 7.78 6.48
CA GLY A 525 -5.35 6.44 5.94
C GLY A 525 -4.72 6.46 4.56
N ASP A 526 -4.90 5.37 3.84
CA ASP A 526 -4.27 5.12 2.56
C ASP A 526 -5.22 5.17 1.35
N ASP A 527 -6.43 5.74 1.49
CA ASP A 527 -7.57 5.72 0.56
C ASP A 527 -8.55 4.55 0.74
N THR A 528 -8.13 3.49 1.42
CA THR A 528 -8.92 2.28 1.64
C THR A 528 -9.01 1.96 3.12
N ILE A 529 -7.87 1.91 3.80
CA ILE A 529 -7.70 1.48 5.18
C ILE A 529 -7.26 2.68 6.04
N PRO A 530 -8.02 3.00 7.10
CA PRO A 530 -7.60 4.03 8.04
C PRO A 530 -6.30 3.65 8.74
N ASP A 531 -5.42 4.63 8.99
CA ASP A 531 -4.14 4.40 9.66
C ASP A 531 -4.31 3.78 11.06
N THR A 532 -5.40 4.15 11.76
CA THR A 532 -5.86 3.54 13.03
C THR A 532 -6.07 2.02 12.97
N SER A 533 -6.30 1.45 11.79
CA SER A 533 -6.52 0.02 11.60
C SER A 533 -5.24 -0.77 11.25
N THR A 534 -4.14 -0.07 10.93
CA THR A 534 -2.97 -0.68 10.27
C THR A 534 -1.78 -0.98 11.17
N VAL A 535 -1.78 -0.49 12.41
CA VAL A 535 -0.62 -0.59 13.31
C VAL A 535 -0.92 -1.52 14.47
N LEU A 536 -0.20 -2.65 14.54
CA LEU A 536 -0.31 -3.58 15.67
C LEU A 536 0.41 -3.05 16.90
N GLU A 537 -0.10 -3.43 18.07
CA GLU A 537 0.58 -3.18 19.33
C GLU A 537 1.97 -3.85 19.34
N ASN A 538 2.99 -3.11 19.79
CA ASN A 538 4.40 -3.55 19.84
C ASN A 538 5.06 -3.84 18.48
N SER A 539 4.44 -3.48 17.36
CA SER A 539 5.12 -3.50 16.07
C SER A 539 6.02 -2.27 15.90
N GLU A 540 7.11 -2.45 15.15
CA GLU A 540 7.78 -1.31 14.52
C GLU A 540 6.85 -0.71 13.46
N ILE A 541 6.97 0.60 13.24
CA ILE A 541 6.11 1.31 12.30
C ILE A 541 6.92 1.84 11.11
N HIS A 542 6.29 1.86 9.94
CA HIS A 542 6.81 2.53 8.75
C HIS A 542 5.66 3.25 8.02
N PRO A 543 5.31 4.47 8.43
CA PRO A 543 4.27 5.26 7.77
C PRO A 543 4.74 5.71 6.38
N VAL A 544 3.89 5.63 5.36
CA VAL A 544 4.18 6.07 3.98
C VAL A 544 3.00 6.89 3.47
N GLU A 545 3.22 8.04 2.83
CA GLU A 545 2.12 8.80 2.25
C GLU A 545 1.80 8.27 0.84
N GLN A 546 0.98 7.23 0.77
CA GLN A 546 0.71 6.51 -0.48
C GLN A 546 -0.65 5.82 -0.48
N HIS A 547 -1.23 5.68 -1.69
CA HIS A 547 -2.46 4.95 -1.96
C HIS A 547 -2.32 3.46 -1.64
N HIS A 548 -3.38 2.84 -1.11
CA HIS A 548 -3.39 1.43 -0.67
C HIS A 548 -2.86 0.50 -1.76
N GLY A 549 -3.47 0.63 -2.94
CA GLY A 549 -3.13 -0.17 -4.11
C GLY A 549 -1.78 0.17 -4.73
N SER A 550 -0.97 1.08 -4.17
CA SER A 550 0.37 1.41 -4.66
C SER A 550 1.48 1.25 -3.60
N LEU A 551 1.13 0.84 -2.37
CA LEU A 551 2.10 0.71 -1.27
C LEU A 551 3.29 -0.20 -1.63
N TYR A 552 3.06 -1.33 -2.30
CA TYR A 552 4.09 -2.32 -2.61
C TYR A 552 5.05 -1.90 -3.75
N VAL A 553 4.70 -0.90 -4.56
CA VAL A 553 5.60 -0.32 -5.59
C VAL A 553 6.30 0.94 -5.12
N ASP A 554 5.89 1.46 -3.97
CA ASP A 554 6.43 2.68 -3.43
C ASP A 554 7.90 2.55 -3.08
N SER A 555 8.69 3.57 -3.45
CA SER A 555 10.13 3.57 -3.27
C SER A 555 10.51 3.58 -1.78
N ASP A 556 9.72 4.21 -0.91
CA ASP A 556 9.93 4.26 0.55
C ASP A 556 9.67 2.89 1.17
N VAL A 557 8.65 2.17 0.69
CA VAL A 557 8.42 0.78 1.07
C VAL A 557 9.57 -0.11 0.60
N LYS A 558 10.00 0.02 -0.66
CA LYS A 558 11.17 -0.73 -1.20
C LYS A 558 12.43 -0.47 -0.38
N MET A 559 12.68 0.77 0.02
CA MET A 559 13.80 1.14 0.89
C MET A 559 13.71 0.44 2.24
N ARG A 560 12.53 0.47 2.89
CA ARG A 560 12.32 -0.26 4.14
C ARG A 560 12.57 -1.76 3.97
N LEU A 561 12.05 -2.36 2.90
CA LEU A 561 12.29 -3.78 2.61
C LEU A 561 13.78 -4.05 2.42
N LYS A 562 14.52 -3.21 1.67
CA LYS A 562 15.97 -3.35 1.53
C LYS A 562 16.67 -3.33 2.89
N LEU A 563 16.35 -2.38 3.75
CA LEU A 563 16.93 -2.30 5.11
C LEU A 563 16.65 -3.58 5.91
N GLU A 564 15.42 -4.09 5.87
CA GLU A 564 15.04 -5.29 6.61
C GLU A 564 15.70 -6.57 6.09
N LEU A 565 15.90 -6.67 4.78
CA LEU A 565 16.38 -7.88 4.11
C LEU A 565 17.91 -7.92 3.94
N THR A 566 18.60 -6.80 4.16
CA THR A 566 20.05 -6.69 4.01
C THR A 566 20.81 -6.43 5.31
N ARG A 567 20.10 -6.10 6.40
CA ARG A 567 20.67 -6.09 7.76
C ARG A 567 21.04 -7.52 8.17
#